data_AF-A0A4R5GWG6-F1
#
_entry.id   AF-A0A4R5GWG6-F1
#
_cell.length_a   1.000
_cell.length_b   1.000
_cell.length_c   1.000
_cell.angle_alpha   90.00
_cell.angle_beta   90.00
_cell.angle_gamma   90.00
#
_symmetry.space_group_name_H-M   'P 1'
#
loop_
_entity.id
_entity.type
_entity.pdbx_description
1 polymer ?
#
loop_
_entity_poly.entity_id
_entity_poly.type
_entity_poly.pdbx_seq_one_letter_code
_entity_poly.pdbx_strand_id
1 'polypeptide(L)'
;MHSDTSERLLQYLKTSAVNRTEIPYAEIYKFFVPNPGSGAVWDTFEEVCNRLAEPKDAIYGALLAKADTSLPGEGFFDIYKNVRRASYLEVTYGESLQANQLSLEQKKMITQMERERVHQHAVSTREKSIHIFDANDELAEILSEVRRRGIAGISGGRIETREKIRALRDFADSSGFDSLESSSTYNHPDTELAFPYDSTKYTRAYALKLVLVAYEKANDIPQGSQVIG
;
A
#
# COMPACT_ATOMS: atom_id res chain seq x y z
N MET A 1 0.56 20.85 11.18
CA MET A 1 1.61 20.20 11.99
C MET A 1 1.34 18.72 12.26
N HIS A 2 0.08 18.26 12.39
CA HIS A 2 -0.26 16.84 12.60
C HIS A 2 0.04 15.91 11.40
N SER A 3 0.05 16.42 10.15
CA SER A 3 0.19 15.57 8.96
C SER A 3 1.55 14.88 8.86
N ASP A 4 2.65 15.53 9.23
CA ASP A 4 4.00 14.94 9.09
C ASP A 4 4.19 13.72 10.01
N THR A 5 3.79 13.81 11.27
CA THR A 5 3.82 12.66 12.20
C THR A 5 2.96 11.50 11.71
N SER A 6 1.75 11.79 11.23
CA SER A 6 0.86 10.77 10.67
C SER A 6 1.45 10.10 9.42
N GLU A 7 2.09 10.85 8.52
CA GLU A 7 2.75 10.26 7.34
C GLU A 7 3.96 9.40 7.72
N ARG A 8 4.80 9.87 8.65
CA ARG A 8 5.96 9.09 9.14
C ARG A 8 5.52 7.79 9.80
N LEU A 9 4.47 7.84 10.62
CA LEU A 9 3.88 6.66 11.26
C LEU A 9 3.26 5.71 10.22
N LEU A 10 2.52 6.25 9.24
CA LEU A 10 1.92 5.48 8.16
C LEU A 10 2.99 4.71 7.37
N GLN A 11 4.08 5.38 6.99
CA GLN A 11 5.17 4.72 6.27
C GLN A 11 5.87 3.66 7.12
N TYR A 12 6.04 3.92 8.43
CA TYR A 12 6.61 2.95 9.36
C TYR A 12 5.76 1.68 9.49
N LEU A 13 4.43 1.81 9.60
CA LEU A 13 3.51 0.67 9.65
C LEU A 13 3.51 -0.12 8.34
N LYS A 14 3.55 0.56 7.18
CA LYS A 14 3.66 -0.11 5.87
C LYS A 14 4.93 -0.95 5.78
N THR A 15 6.09 -0.35 6.09
CA THR A 15 7.38 -1.04 6.02
C THR A 15 7.42 -2.22 6.99
N SER A 16 6.92 -2.05 8.21
CA SER A 16 6.85 -3.11 9.21
C SER A 16 5.96 -4.28 8.77
N ALA A 17 4.80 -3.99 8.17
CA ALA A 17 3.92 -5.02 7.62
C ALA A 17 4.57 -5.81 6.48
N VAL A 18 5.24 -5.12 5.54
CA VAL A 18 5.97 -5.78 4.44
C VAL A 18 7.08 -6.66 4.97
N ASN A 19 7.84 -6.18 5.96
CA ASN A 19 8.99 -6.89 6.53
C ASN A 19 8.62 -7.87 7.65
N ARG A 20 7.31 -8.04 7.95
CA ARG A 20 6.81 -8.91 9.03
C ARG A 20 7.42 -8.58 10.40
N THR A 21 7.63 -7.29 10.65
CA THR A 21 8.24 -6.79 11.89
C THR A 21 7.16 -6.45 12.92
N GLU A 22 7.34 -6.94 14.14
CA GLU A 22 6.53 -6.56 15.30
C GLU A 22 6.92 -5.17 15.81
N ILE A 23 5.95 -4.44 16.34
CA ILE A 23 6.13 -3.06 16.79
C ILE A 23 5.86 -2.97 18.29
N PRO A 24 6.90 -2.74 19.11
CA PRO A 24 6.69 -2.43 20.52
C PRO A 24 5.86 -1.16 20.69
N TYR A 25 4.94 -1.17 21.67
CA TYR A 25 4.10 0.00 21.99
C TYR A 25 4.94 1.28 22.21
N ALA A 26 6.10 1.16 22.83
CA ALA A 26 7.01 2.27 23.08
C ALA A 26 7.54 2.93 21.79
N GLU A 27 7.67 2.19 20.68
CA GLU A 27 8.10 2.77 19.40
C GLU A 27 7.09 3.76 18.84
N ILE A 28 5.78 3.55 19.06
CA ILE A 28 4.74 4.46 18.60
C ILE A 28 4.90 5.84 19.25
N TYR A 29 5.19 5.90 20.55
CA TYR A 29 5.37 7.16 21.26
C TYR A 29 6.56 8.00 20.75
N LYS A 30 7.57 7.38 20.13
CA LYS A 30 8.75 8.10 19.61
C LYS A 30 8.43 9.02 18.43
N PHE A 31 7.31 8.82 17.74
CA PHE A 31 6.89 9.68 16.64
C PHE A 31 6.37 11.04 17.12
N PHE A 32 6.01 11.15 18.41
CA PHE A 32 5.30 12.28 18.98
C PHE A 32 6.20 13.07 19.94
N VAL A 33 6.91 14.06 19.39
CA VAL A 33 7.74 14.98 20.16
C VAL A 33 7.32 16.42 19.86
N PRO A 34 6.81 17.18 20.86
CA PRO A 34 6.53 16.77 22.24
C PRO A 34 5.37 15.76 22.33
N ASN A 35 5.31 14.98 23.41
CA ASN A 35 4.26 13.98 23.62
C ASN A 35 2.90 14.67 23.89
N PRO A 36 1.88 14.50 23.04
CA PRO A 36 0.59 15.15 23.19
C PRO A 36 -0.32 14.47 24.23
N GLY A 37 0.14 13.39 24.86
CA GLY A 37 -0.65 12.55 25.77
C GLY A 37 -1.16 11.27 25.10
N SER A 38 -1.44 10.25 25.91
CA SER A 38 -1.77 8.91 25.42
C SER A 38 -3.00 8.87 24.50
N GLY A 39 -4.04 9.66 24.78
CA GLY A 39 -5.25 9.68 23.94
C GLY A 39 -4.94 10.11 22.52
N ALA A 40 -4.32 11.27 22.36
CA ALA A 40 -3.95 11.81 21.05
C ALA A 40 -2.99 10.90 20.26
N VAL A 41 -2.09 10.18 20.94
CA VAL A 41 -1.20 9.19 20.31
C VAL A 41 -2.00 8.05 19.69
N TRP A 42 -2.94 7.46 20.45
CA TRP A 42 -3.74 6.33 19.97
C TRP A 42 -4.80 6.75 18.96
N ASP A 43 -5.41 7.93 19.11
CA ASP A 43 -6.32 8.51 18.12
C ASP A 43 -5.61 8.65 16.76
N THR A 44 -4.37 9.19 16.77
CA THR A 44 -3.55 9.32 15.55
C THR A 44 -3.18 7.95 14.98
N PHE A 45 -2.82 6.98 15.84
CA PHE A 45 -2.49 5.63 15.41
C PHE A 45 -3.70 4.93 14.74
N GLU A 46 -4.88 5.05 15.34
CA GLU A 46 -6.13 4.50 14.79
C GLU A 46 -6.51 5.17 13.47
N GLU A 47 -6.39 6.50 13.38
CA GLU A 47 -6.59 7.24 12.14
C GLU A 47 -5.66 6.72 11.03
N VAL A 48 -4.37 6.55 11.33
CA VAL A 48 -3.40 6.02 10.39
C VAL A 48 -3.71 4.57 9.99
N CYS A 49 -4.12 3.72 10.92
CA CYS A 49 -4.54 2.35 10.60
C CYS A 49 -5.74 2.33 9.64
N ASN A 50 -6.75 3.19 9.88
CA ASN A 50 -7.92 3.32 9.00
C ASN A 50 -7.57 3.88 7.62
N ARG A 51 -6.55 4.73 7.52
CA ARG A 51 -6.00 5.19 6.23
C ARG A 51 -5.27 4.08 5.48
N LEU A 52 -4.71 3.10 6.18
CA LEU A 52 -4.02 1.96 5.57
C LEU A 52 -5.00 0.94 5.00
N ALA A 53 -6.01 0.57 5.79
CA ALA A 53 -7.02 -0.40 5.41
C ALA A 53 -8.28 -0.19 6.25
N GLU A 54 -9.45 -0.49 5.67
CA GLU A 54 -10.62 -0.75 6.49
C GLU A 54 -10.40 -2.03 7.32
N PRO A 55 -10.92 -2.13 8.55
CA PRO A 55 -10.74 -3.32 9.38
C PRO A 55 -11.18 -4.63 8.70
N LYS A 56 -12.17 -4.55 7.80
CA LYS A 56 -12.64 -5.69 7.00
C LYS A 56 -11.59 -6.21 6.01
N ASP A 57 -10.61 -5.40 5.64
CA ASP A 57 -9.54 -5.78 4.71
C ASP A 57 -8.29 -6.20 5.50
N ALA A 58 -7.84 -5.39 6.46
CA ALA A 58 -6.72 -5.72 7.34
C ALA A 58 -6.71 -4.87 8.63
N ILE A 59 -6.38 -5.50 9.76
CA ILE A 59 -6.30 -4.83 11.07
C ILE A 59 -4.83 -4.60 11.44
N TYR A 60 -4.27 -3.43 11.07
CA TYR A 60 -2.86 -3.10 11.29
C TYR A 60 -2.44 -3.03 12.78
N GLY A 61 -3.41 -2.92 13.70
CA GLY A 61 -3.17 -3.08 15.14
C GLY A 61 -2.54 -4.43 15.53
N ALA A 62 -2.66 -5.45 14.67
CA ALA A 62 -2.00 -6.76 14.87
C ALA A 62 -0.47 -6.69 14.92
N LEU A 63 0.14 -5.64 14.35
CA LEU A 63 1.59 -5.45 14.37
C LEU A 63 2.10 -5.07 15.76
N LEU A 64 1.25 -4.52 16.62
CA LEU A 64 1.64 -4.12 17.97
C LEU A 64 1.99 -5.35 18.82
N ALA A 65 3.03 -5.20 19.64
CA ALA A 65 3.54 -6.25 20.52
C ALA A 65 3.84 -5.67 21.90
N LYS A 66 3.20 -6.22 22.94
CA LYS A 66 3.59 -5.98 24.32
C LYS A 66 4.92 -6.68 24.61
N ALA A 67 5.75 -6.07 25.45
CA ALA A 67 7.10 -6.55 25.72
C ALA A 67 7.16 -7.94 26.41
N ASP A 68 6.11 -8.31 27.13
CA ASP A 68 6.02 -9.54 27.90
C ASP A 68 5.50 -10.74 27.10
N THR A 69 4.65 -10.49 26.10
CA THR A 69 3.85 -11.52 25.43
C THR A 69 4.05 -11.55 23.91
N SER A 70 4.66 -10.52 23.32
CA SER A 70 4.72 -10.32 21.86
C SER A 70 3.35 -10.26 21.17
N LEU A 71 2.31 -9.97 21.95
CA LEU A 71 0.92 -9.92 21.49
C LEU A 71 0.36 -8.49 21.50
N PRO A 72 -0.64 -8.20 20.66
CA PRO A 72 -1.36 -6.93 20.69
C PRO A 72 -2.23 -6.79 21.96
N GLY A 73 -2.81 -5.60 22.13
CA GLY A 73 -3.66 -5.25 23.25
C GLY A 73 -5.05 -5.88 23.15
N GLU A 74 -5.82 -5.84 24.23
CA GLU A 74 -7.16 -6.46 24.27
C GLU A 74 -8.09 -5.89 23.18
N GLY A 75 -8.03 -4.57 22.93
CA GLY A 75 -8.84 -3.91 21.90
C GLY A 75 -8.65 -4.49 20.49
N PHE A 76 -7.48 -5.06 20.18
CA PHE A 76 -7.27 -5.77 18.91
C PHE A 76 -8.17 -7.02 18.80
N PHE A 77 -8.25 -7.82 19.86
CA PHE A 77 -9.02 -9.05 19.87
C PHE A 77 -10.53 -8.76 19.81
N ASP A 78 -10.97 -7.65 20.42
CA ASP A 78 -12.35 -7.18 20.31
C ASP A 78 -12.72 -6.79 18.88
N ILE A 79 -11.85 -6.04 18.18
CA ILE A 79 -12.03 -5.70 16.77
C ILE A 79 -12.03 -6.96 15.91
N TYR A 80 -11.06 -7.87 16.11
CA TYR A 80 -10.97 -9.12 15.38
C TYR A 80 -12.23 -9.97 15.55
N LYS A 81 -12.73 -10.14 16.78
CA LYS A 81 -13.97 -10.88 17.06
C LYS A 81 -15.17 -10.31 16.28
N ASN A 82 -15.28 -8.99 16.20
CA ASN A 82 -16.38 -8.32 15.51
C ASN A 82 -16.28 -8.46 13.98
N VAL A 83 -15.07 -8.33 13.43
CA VAL A 83 -14.84 -8.27 11.99
C VAL A 83 -14.59 -9.66 11.37
N ARG A 84 -14.07 -10.60 12.15
CA ARG A 84 -13.65 -11.95 11.75
C ARG A 84 -14.38 -13.04 12.54
N ARG A 85 -15.67 -12.83 12.84
CA ARG A 85 -16.45 -13.71 13.72
C ARG A 85 -16.31 -15.20 13.42
N ALA A 86 -16.34 -15.60 12.15
CA ALA A 86 -16.19 -17.00 11.76
C ALA A 86 -14.83 -17.58 12.17
N SER A 87 -13.73 -16.93 11.80
CA SER A 87 -12.37 -17.34 12.20
C SER A 87 -12.15 -17.28 13.70
N TYR A 88 -12.76 -16.31 14.39
CA TYR A 88 -12.71 -16.23 15.85
C TYR A 88 -13.35 -17.47 16.50
N LEU A 89 -14.55 -17.84 16.06
CA LEU A 89 -15.26 -19.01 16.56
C LEU A 89 -14.53 -20.33 16.26
N GLU A 90 -13.80 -20.40 15.15
CA GLU A 90 -12.96 -21.55 14.84
C GLU A 90 -11.84 -21.73 15.88
N VAL A 91 -11.14 -20.64 16.24
CA VAL A 91 -10.06 -20.66 17.23
C VAL A 91 -10.58 -20.89 18.66
N THR A 92 -11.79 -20.41 18.96
CA THR A 92 -12.43 -20.60 20.27
C THR A 92 -13.30 -21.85 20.36
N TYR A 93 -13.23 -22.75 19.37
CA TYR A 93 -14.01 -24.00 19.33
C TYR A 93 -15.53 -23.78 19.48
N GLY A 94 -16.03 -22.68 18.92
CA GLY A 94 -17.44 -22.27 18.94
C GLY A 94 -17.83 -21.39 20.13
N GLU A 95 -16.92 -21.13 21.07
CA GLU A 95 -17.23 -20.32 22.26
C GLU A 95 -17.16 -18.81 21.95
N SER A 96 -18.11 -18.04 22.49
CA SER A 96 -18.13 -16.57 22.34
C SER A 96 -17.32 -15.87 23.44
N LEU A 97 -16.09 -16.32 23.68
CA LEU A 97 -15.19 -15.77 24.70
C LEU A 97 -14.90 -14.28 24.46
N GLN A 98 -14.67 -13.53 25.55
CA GLN A 98 -14.11 -12.19 25.51
C GLN A 98 -12.58 -12.24 25.42
N ALA A 99 -11.96 -11.13 25.01
CA ALA A 99 -10.50 -11.06 24.81
C ALA A 99 -9.69 -11.50 26.05
N ASN A 100 -10.14 -11.12 27.25
CA ASN A 100 -9.51 -11.49 28.52
C ASN A 100 -9.72 -12.96 28.93
N GLN A 101 -10.62 -13.69 28.27
CA GLN A 101 -10.90 -15.11 28.51
C GLN A 101 -10.15 -16.02 27.54
N LEU A 102 -9.55 -15.47 26.47
CA LEU A 102 -8.75 -16.24 25.53
C LEU A 102 -7.48 -16.75 26.20
N SER A 103 -7.18 -18.03 25.97
CA SER A 103 -5.88 -18.60 26.32
C SER A 103 -4.76 -17.94 25.51
N LEU A 104 -3.52 -18.03 26.02
CA LEU A 104 -2.36 -17.47 25.33
C LEU A 104 -2.19 -18.03 23.91
N GLU A 105 -2.44 -19.33 23.73
CA GLU A 105 -2.33 -20.00 22.43
C GLU A 105 -3.40 -19.50 21.45
N GLN A 106 -4.64 -19.31 21.90
CA GLN A 106 -5.69 -18.71 21.06
C GLN A 106 -5.33 -17.28 20.64
N LYS A 107 -4.78 -16.47 21.56
CA LYS A 107 -4.31 -15.12 21.25
C LYS A 107 -3.19 -15.14 20.20
N LYS A 108 -2.23 -16.07 20.31
CA LYS A 108 -1.16 -16.25 19.31
C LYS A 108 -1.73 -16.62 17.93
N MET A 109 -2.65 -17.58 17.87
CA MET A 109 -3.27 -18.00 16.60
C MET A 109 -3.99 -16.83 15.90
N ILE A 110 -4.87 -16.13 16.62
CA ILE A 110 -5.61 -14.97 16.09
C ILE A 110 -4.64 -13.89 15.60
N THR A 111 -3.62 -13.57 16.42
CA THR A 111 -2.62 -12.56 16.07
C THR A 111 -1.85 -12.95 14.82
N GLN A 112 -1.40 -14.20 14.71
CA GLN A 112 -0.65 -14.67 13.54
C GLN A 112 -1.48 -14.66 12.27
N MET A 113 -2.76 -15.09 12.35
CA MET A 113 -3.68 -15.05 11.20
C MET A 113 -3.87 -13.62 10.69
N GLU A 114 -4.00 -12.63 11.59
CA GLU A 114 -4.18 -11.24 11.17
C GLU A 114 -2.87 -10.60 10.71
N ARG A 115 -1.72 -10.92 11.31
CA ARG A 115 -0.41 -10.47 10.83
C ARG A 115 -0.13 -10.95 9.40
N GLU A 116 -0.48 -12.19 9.08
CA GLU A 116 -0.39 -12.71 7.72
C GLU A 116 -1.27 -11.91 6.75
N ARG A 117 -2.52 -11.62 7.13
CA ARG A 117 -3.44 -10.80 6.34
C ARG A 117 -2.91 -9.37 6.13
N VAL A 118 -2.39 -8.74 7.18
CA VAL A 118 -1.75 -7.41 7.12
C VAL A 118 -0.55 -7.41 6.19
N HIS A 119 0.30 -8.45 6.24
CA HIS A 119 1.43 -8.59 5.33
C HIS A 119 0.97 -8.71 3.88
N GLN A 120 0.01 -9.60 3.59
CA GLN A 120 -0.54 -9.78 2.24
C GLN A 120 -1.19 -8.50 1.70
N HIS A 121 -1.92 -7.78 2.56
CA HIS A 121 -2.47 -6.48 2.23
C HIS A 121 -1.36 -5.45 1.92
N ALA A 122 -0.33 -5.37 2.76
CA ALA A 122 0.78 -4.44 2.57
C ALA A 122 1.59 -4.74 1.29
N VAL A 123 1.84 -6.02 0.98
CA VAL A 123 2.53 -6.42 -0.25
C VAL A 123 1.68 -6.11 -1.48
N SER A 124 0.40 -6.49 -1.49
CA SER A 124 -0.49 -6.22 -2.63
C SER A 124 -0.71 -4.73 -2.88
N THR A 125 -0.75 -3.90 -1.82
CA THR A 125 -0.82 -2.44 -1.96
C THR A 125 0.51 -1.81 -2.36
N ARG A 126 1.66 -2.37 -1.93
CA ARG A 126 2.99 -1.99 -2.43
C ARG A 126 3.13 -2.30 -3.92
N GLU A 127 2.59 -3.44 -4.38
CA GLU A 127 2.54 -3.85 -5.78
C GLU A 127 1.66 -2.93 -6.64
N LYS A 128 0.70 -2.23 -6.05
CA LYS A 128 -0.11 -1.19 -6.72
C LYS A 128 0.57 0.18 -6.83
N SER A 129 1.73 0.39 -6.21
CA SER A 129 2.51 1.61 -6.47
C SER A 129 3.07 1.55 -7.89
N ILE A 130 2.58 2.44 -8.75
CA ILE A 130 3.09 2.52 -10.12
C ILE A 130 4.47 3.15 -10.09
N HIS A 131 5.42 2.49 -10.75
CA HIS A 131 6.75 3.05 -10.95
C HIS A 131 6.73 4.02 -12.13
N ILE A 132 7.33 5.20 -11.94
CA ILE A 132 7.53 6.20 -13.00
C ILE A 132 8.99 6.10 -13.43
N PHE A 133 9.21 5.61 -14.64
CA PHE A 133 10.51 5.54 -15.29
C PHE A 133 10.85 6.86 -16.00
N ASP A 134 12.13 7.12 -16.18
CA ASP A 134 12.60 8.15 -17.10
C ASP A 134 12.54 7.64 -18.55
N ALA A 135 12.33 8.53 -19.51
CA ALA A 135 12.34 8.19 -20.93
C ALA A 135 13.72 7.70 -21.43
N ASN A 136 14.78 7.77 -20.62
CA ASN A 136 16.08 7.18 -20.91
C ASN A 136 16.26 5.77 -20.32
N ASP A 137 15.35 5.30 -19.46
CA ASP A 137 15.46 3.97 -18.85
C ASP A 137 15.33 2.83 -19.87
N GLU A 138 15.88 1.67 -19.50
CA GLU A 138 15.97 0.49 -20.36
C GLU A 138 14.60 -0.13 -20.65
N LEU A 139 14.35 -0.48 -21.92
CA LEU A 139 13.08 -1.07 -22.36
C LEU A 139 12.76 -2.38 -21.62
N ALA A 140 13.78 -3.18 -21.34
CA ALA A 140 13.63 -4.45 -20.64
C ALA A 140 13.12 -4.27 -19.20
N GLU A 141 13.57 -3.23 -18.51
CA GLU A 141 13.14 -2.94 -17.14
C GLU A 141 11.69 -2.44 -17.11
N ILE A 142 11.34 -1.54 -18.03
CA ILE A 142 9.98 -1.03 -18.19
C ILE A 142 9.03 -2.19 -18.52
N LEU A 143 9.39 -3.06 -19.48
CA LEU A 143 8.54 -4.19 -19.86
C LEU A 143 8.38 -5.21 -18.73
N SER A 144 9.45 -5.50 -18.00
CA SER A 144 9.43 -6.38 -16.82
C SER A 144 8.47 -5.84 -15.76
N GLU A 145 8.48 -4.52 -15.55
CA GLU A 145 7.59 -3.89 -14.58
C GLU A 145 6.12 -3.95 -15.02
N VAL A 146 5.83 -3.69 -16.29
CA VAL A 146 4.46 -3.84 -16.82
C VAL A 146 4.00 -5.29 -16.77
N ARG A 147 4.86 -6.29 -16.99
CA ARG A 147 4.49 -7.70 -16.80
C ARG A 147 4.15 -8.01 -15.35
N ARG A 148 4.99 -7.55 -14.43
CA ARG A 148 4.86 -7.78 -12.99
C ARG A 148 3.62 -7.11 -12.41
N ARG A 149 3.45 -5.81 -12.66
CA ARG A 149 2.41 -4.96 -12.04
C ARG A 149 1.21 -4.73 -12.93
N GLY A 150 1.31 -5.05 -14.21
CA GLY A 150 0.31 -4.73 -15.23
C GLY A 150 0.33 -3.27 -15.69
N ILE A 151 1.20 -2.42 -15.15
CA ILE A 151 1.26 -1.00 -15.51
C ILE A 151 2.59 -0.35 -15.06
N ALA A 152 3.04 0.64 -15.83
CA ALA A 152 4.12 1.55 -15.47
C ALA A 152 3.82 2.98 -15.99
N GLY A 153 4.52 3.98 -15.46
CA GLY A 153 4.58 5.32 -16.04
C GLY A 153 5.95 5.57 -16.66
N ILE A 154 6.01 6.43 -17.67
CA ILE A 154 7.25 6.88 -18.32
C ILE A 154 7.16 8.39 -18.45
N SER A 155 8.11 9.12 -17.89
CA SER A 155 8.18 10.58 -17.98
C SER A 155 9.45 11.05 -18.64
N GLY A 156 9.38 12.13 -19.42
CA GLY A 156 10.53 12.73 -20.07
C GLY A 156 10.15 13.78 -21.09
N GLY A 157 11.07 14.09 -21.99
CA GLY A 157 10.82 14.97 -23.12
C GLY A 157 9.76 14.38 -24.05
N ARG A 158 8.95 15.24 -24.67
CA ARG A 158 7.86 14.83 -25.58
C ARG A 158 8.30 13.88 -26.69
N ILE A 159 9.46 14.14 -27.30
CA ILE A 159 9.97 13.30 -28.39
C ILE A 159 10.43 11.95 -27.83
N GLU A 160 11.27 11.98 -26.80
CA GLU A 160 11.85 10.81 -26.13
C GLU A 160 10.78 9.86 -25.61
N THR A 161 9.77 10.38 -24.88
CA THR A 161 8.67 9.58 -24.33
C THR A 161 7.88 8.86 -25.43
N ARG A 162 7.64 9.53 -26.56
CA ARG A 162 6.91 8.94 -27.70
C ARG A 162 7.71 7.88 -28.43
N GLU A 163 9.00 8.14 -28.63
CA GLU A 163 9.91 7.14 -29.21
C GLU A 163 10.02 5.92 -28.29
N LYS A 164 10.12 6.14 -26.98
CA LYS A 164 10.17 5.07 -25.98
C LYS A 164 8.94 4.17 -26.01
N ILE A 165 7.72 4.72 -26.02
CA ILE A 165 6.50 3.88 -26.04
C ILE A 165 6.30 3.13 -27.36
N ARG A 166 6.83 3.65 -28.49
CA ARG A 166 6.85 2.91 -29.76
C ARG A 166 7.83 1.76 -29.68
N ALA A 167 9.08 2.04 -29.28
CA ALA A 167 10.11 1.02 -29.13
C ALA A 167 9.72 -0.06 -28.10
N LEU A 168 9.02 0.31 -27.02
CA LEU A 168 8.50 -0.62 -26.02
C LEU A 168 7.43 -1.55 -26.60
N ARG A 169 6.57 -1.06 -27.50
CA ARG A 169 5.57 -1.88 -28.17
C ARG A 169 6.24 -2.90 -29.09
N ASP A 170 7.17 -2.44 -29.94
CA ASP A 170 7.91 -3.33 -30.83
C ASP A 170 8.70 -4.40 -30.04
N PHE A 171 9.29 -4.00 -28.90
CA PHE A 171 9.99 -4.90 -27.99
C PHE A 171 9.05 -5.91 -27.31
N ALA A 172 7.86 -5.47 -26.89
CA ALA A 172 6.84 -6.33 -26.28
C ALA A 172 6.31 -7.39 -27.27
N ASP A 173 6.04 -6.98 -28.51
CA ASP A 173 5.60 -7.87 -29.59
C ASP A 173 6.66 -8.95 -29.85
N SER A 174 7.93 -8.55 -29.94
CA SER A 174 9.05 -9.51 -30.10
C SER A 174 9.23 -10.45 -28.90
N SER A 175 8.71 -10.07 -27.73
CA SER A 175 8.78 -10.83 -26.48
C SER A 175 7.50 -11.63 -26.18
N GLY A 176 6.49 -11.59 -27.07
CA GLY A 176 5.20 -12.29 -26.92
C GLY A 176 4.29 -11.70 -25.83
N PHE A 177 4.31 -10.38 -25.63
CA PHE A 177 3.41 -9.70 -24.68
C PHE A 177 2.32 -8.90 -25.41
N ASP A 178 1.39 -9.63 -26.01
CA ASP A 178 0.39 -9.10 -26.95
C ASP A 178 -0.67 -8.19 -26.30
N SER A 179 -0.82 -8.23 -24.97
CA SER A 179 -1.79 -7.39 -24.25
C SER A 179 -1.25 -6.03 -23.84
N LEU A 180 -0.02 -5.69 -24.26
CA LEU A 180 0.56 -4.38 -23.96
C LEU A 180 -0.13 -3.28 -24.79
N GLU A 181 -0.84 -2.39 -24.10
CA GLU A 181 -1.30 -1.13 -24.64
C GLU A 181 -0.48 0.03 -24.08
N SER A 182 -0.44 1.15 -24.80
CA SER A 182 0.24 2.36 -24.34
C SER A 182 -0.48 3.62 -24.81
N SER A 183 -0.50 4.63 -23.95
CA SER A 183 -1.03 5.95 -24.26
C SER A 183 -0.21 7.03 -23.55
N SER A 184 -0.39 8.28 -23.95
CA SER A 184 0.24 9.43 -23.29
C SER A 184 -0.82 10.43 -22.82
N THR A 185 -0.46 11.19 -21.78
CA THR A 185 -1.19 12.39 -21.39
C THR A 185 -0.61 13.58 -22.13
N TYR A 186 -1.50 14.46 -22.58
CA TYR A 186 -1.12 15.80 -22.97
C TYR A 186 -1.31 16.69 -21.74
N ASN A 187 -0.36 17.59 -21.48
CA ASN A 187 -0.43 18.66 -20.48
C ASN A 187 -0.06 18.29 -19.04
N HIS A 188 1.04 17.55 -18.82
CA HIS A 188 1.79 17.79 -17.59
C HIS A 188 2.64 19.05 -17.79
N PRO A 189 2.62 20.06 -16.89
CA PRO A 189 3.14 21.41 -17.14
C PRO A 189 4.57 21.47 -17.69
N ASP A 190 5.41 20.49 -17.37
CA ASP A 190 6.84 20.50 -17.70
C ASP A 190 7.36 19.27 -18.49
N THR A 191 6.56 18.22 -18.70
CA THR A 191 7.01 16.93 -19.32
C THR A 191 5.87 16.16 -20.02
N GLU A 192 6.16 15.20 -20.92
CA GLU A 192 5.14 14.24 -21.38
C GLU A 192 5.17 12.99 -20.50
N LEU A 193 4.00 12.53 -20.04
CA LEU A 193 3.83 11.32 -19.25
C LEU A 193 3.10 10.28 -20.10
N ALA A 194 3.74 9.15 -20.32
CA ALA A 194 3.13 7.99 -20.95
C ALA A 194 2.91 6.85 -19.97
N PHE A 195 1.99 5.97 -20.31
CA PHE A 195 1.64 4.82 -19.49
C PHE A 195 1.42 3.58 -20.35
N PRO A 196 2.40 2.66 -20.39
CA PRO A 196 2.16 1.29 -20.83
C PRO A 196 1.39 0.50 -19.76
N TYR A 197 0.42 -0.31 -20.20
CA TYR A 197 -0.38 -1.16 -19.32
C TYR A 197 -0.82 -2.45 -20.03
N ASP A 198 -1.06 -3.47 -19.22
CA ASP A 198 -1.65 -4.73 -19.63
C ASP A 198 -3.18 -4.58 -19.71
N SER A 199 -3.73 -4.60 -20.92
CA SER A 199 -5.16 -4.39 -21.17
C SER A 199 -6.05 -5.50 -20.59
N THR A 200 -5.47 -6.65 -20.23
CA THR A 200 -6.19 -7.71 -19.50
C THR A 200 -6.37 -7.40 -18.01
N LYS A 201 -5.55 -6.50 -17.46
CA LYS A 201 -5.55 -6.13 -16.04
C LYS A 201 -6.15 -4.75 -15.77
N TYR A 202 -5.98 -3.82 -16.71
CA TYR A 202 -6.38 -2.42 -16.54
C TYR A 202 -7.13 -1.90 -17.75
N THR A 203 -8.19 -1.13 -17.49
CA THR A 203 -8.77 -0.26 -18.52
C THR A 203 -7.90 0.98 -18.69
N ARG A 204 -7.88 1.56 -19.90
CA ARG A 204 -7.14 2.81 -20.18
C ARG A 204 -7.41 3.91 -19.16
N ALA A 205 -8.70 4.14 -18.82
CA ALA A 205 -9.10 5.20 -17.90
C ALA A 205 -8.58 4.97 -16.47
N TYR A 206 -8.58 3.70 -16.02
CA TYR A 206 -8.10 3.37 -14.69
C TYR A 206 -6.56 3.41 -14.63
N ALA A 207 -5.89 2.91 -15.67
CA ALA A 207 -4.45 3.01 -15.85
C ALA A 207 -3.96 4.46 -15.77
N LEU A 208 -4.60 5.35 -16.53
CA LEU A 208 -4.34 6.79 -16.51
C LEU A 208 -4.45 7.38 -15.09
N LYS A 209 -5.55 7.09 -14.38
CA LYS A 209 -5.79 7.61 -13.02
C LYS A 209 -4.66 7.20 -12.07
N LEU A 210 -4.26 5.93 -12.11
CA LEU A 210 -3.22 5.43 -11.21
C LEU A 210 -1.85 6.03 -11.50
N VAL A 211 -1.50 6.20 -12.79
CA VAL A 211 -0.19 6.75 -13.20
C VAL A 211 -0.09 8.23 -12.84
N LEU A 212 -1.17 9.00 -13.01
CA LEU A 212 -1.21 10.39 -12.58
C LEU A 212 -0.98 10.52 -11.07
N VAL A 213 -1.69 9.73 -10.26
CA VAL A 213 -1.51 9.72 -8.79
C VAL A 213 -0.06 9.38 -8.41
N ALA A 214 0.55 8.41 -9.09
CA ALA A 214 1.93 8.02 -8.83
C ALA A 214 2.93 9.11 -9.26
N TYR A 215 2.69 9.75 -10.40
CA TYR A 215 3.53 10.82 -10.92
C TYR A 215 3.45 12.09 -10.05
N GLU A 216 2.25 12.53 -9.67
CA GLU A 216 2.05 13.67 -8.76
C GLU A 216 2.77 13.43 -7.43
N LYS A 217 2.64 12.21 -6.89
CA LYS A 217 3.31 11.82 -5.65
C LYS A 217 4.84 11.79 -5.77
N ALA A 218 5.37 11.36 -6.92
CA ALA A 218 6.82 11.30 -7.14
C ALA A 218 7.47 12.70 -7.28
N ASN A 219 6.68 13.71 -7.65
CA ASN A 219 7.14 15.07 -7.92
C ASN A 219 6.61 16.11 -6.92
N ASP A 220 6.01 15.68 -5.79
CA ASP A 220 5.39 16.54 -4.77
C ASP A 220 4.36 17.55 -5.33
N ILE A 221 3.64 17.17 -6.39
CA ILE A 221 2.63 18.01 -7.05
C ILE A 221 1.28 17.86 -6.32
N PRO A 222 0.58 18.94 -5.96
CA PRO A 222 -0.73 18.86 -5.31
C PRO A 222 -1.76 18.12 -6.17
N GLN A 223 -2.43 17.12 -5.57
CA GLN A 223 -3.49 16.35 -6.26
C GLN A 223 -4.60 17.26 -6.78
N GLY A 224 -4.96 17.11 -8.06
CA GLY A 224 -6.07 17.85 -8.67
C GLY A 224 -5.68 19.17 -9.35
N SER A 225 -4.38 19.40 -9.58
CA SER A 225 -3.92 20.41 -10.53
C SER A 225 -4.45 20.05 -11.91
N GLN A 226 -5.41 20.82 -12.44
CA GLN A 226 -6.21 20.47 -13.62
C GLN A 226 -5.34 20.05 -14.82
N VAL A 227 -5.34 18.75 -15.13
CA VAL A 227 -5.00 18.25 -16.47
C VAL A 227 -6.26 18.44 -17.32
N ILE A 228 -6.37 19.61 -17.94
CA ILE A 228 -7.43 19.90 -18.91
C ILE A 228 -7.09 19.11 -20.18
N GLY A 229 -7.97 18.16 -20.52
CA GLY A 229 -8.00 17.50 -21.84
C GLY A 229 -8.73 18.34 -22.86
#